data_AF-A0A2W0B5E3-F1
#
_entry.id   AF-A0A2W0B5E3-F1
#
_cell.length_a   1.000
_cell.length_b   1.000
_cell.length_c   1.000
_cell.angle_alpha   90.00
_cell.angle_beta   90.00
_cell.angle_gamma   90.00
#
_symmetry.space_group_name_H-M   'P 1'
#
loop_
_entity.id
_entity.type
_entity.pdbx_description
1 polymer ?
#
loop_
_entity_poly.entity_id
_entity_poly.type
_entity_poly.pdbx_seq_one_letter_code
_entity_poly.pdbx_strand_id
1 'polypeptide(L)' 'MKRKTTIYVEDALLRALKIAAARTGQHDYQLVEEALRSYLGMELLEKAGSKFGLGEKQAMSLAYEEVHRSRKAK' A
#
# COMPACT_ATOMS: atom_id res chain seq x y z
N MET A 1 -5.14 -9.89 9.82
CA MET A 1 -5.99 -9.63 11.00
C MET A 1 -6.23 -8.13 11.12
N LYS A 2 -7.47 -7.66 11.26
CA LYS A 2 -7.79 -6.21 11.34
C LYS A 2 -7.86 -5.76 12.81
N ARG A 3 -7.43 -4.52 13.11
CA ARG A 3 -7.49 -3.93 14.46
C ARG A 3 -8.27 -2.61 14.40
N LYS A 4 -9.12 -2.36 15.40
CA LYS A 4 -9.88 -1.10 15.52
C LYS A 4 -8.95 0.02 16.01
N THR A 5 -9.04 1.17 15.37
CA THR A 5 -8.31 2.39 15.72
C THR A 5 -9.26 3.58 15.63
N THR A 6 -9.13 4.52 16.56
CA THR A 6 -9.88 5.78 16.55
C THR A 6 -8.93 6.91 16.16
N ILE A 7 -9.33 7.72 15.19
CA ILE A 7 -8.56 8.86 14.69
C ILE A 7 -9.43 10.11 14.68
N TYR A 8 -8.81 11.27 14.82
CA TYR A 8 -9.47 12.54 14.56
C TYR A 8 -9.44 12.82 13.06
N VAL A 9 -10.57 13.25 12.51
CA VAL A 9 -10.74 13.64 11.11
C VAL A 9 -11.63 14.87 11.06
N GLU A 10 -11.47 15.67 10.01
CA GLU A 10 -12.37 16.78 9.75
C GLU A 10 -13.79 16.27 9.51
N ASP A 11 -14.78 16.99 10.03
CA ASP A 11 -16.18 16.60 9.92
C ASP A 11 -16.66 16.57 8.46
N ALA A 12 -16.20 17.50 7.62
CA ALA A 12 -16.47 17.50 6.19
C ALA A 12 -15.94 16.24 5.50
N LEU A 13 -14.75 15.76 5.90
CA LEU A 13 -14.15 14.54 5.38
C LEU A 13 -14.96 13.30 5.80
N LEU A 14 -15.42 13.26 7.06
CA LEU A 14 -16.27 12.16 7.55
C LEU A 14 -17.59 12.09 6.78
N ARG A 15 -18.22 13.23 6.48
CA ARG A 15 -19.44 13.27 5.65
C ARG A 15 -19.18 12.77 4.23
N ALA A 16 -18.09 13.22 3.60
CA ALA A 16 -17.72 12.76 2.26
C ALA A 16 -17.50 11.24 2.22
N LEU A 17 -16.83 10.67 3.23
CA LEU A 17 -16.63 9.24 3.39
C LEU A 17 -17.97 8.48 3.45
N LYS A 18 -18.93 8.94 4.26
CA LYS A 18 -20.26 8.32 4.40
C LYS A 18 -21.03 8.31 3.09
N ILE A 19 -20.99 9.42 2.34
CA ILE A 19 -21.63 9.53 1.03
C ILE A 19 -20.98 8.55 0.04
N ALA A 20 -19.64 8.48 0.01
CA ALA A 20 -18.92 7.57 -0.85
C ALA A 20 -19.25 6.11 -0.54
N ALA A 21 -19.21 5.72 0.74
CA ALA A 21 -19.56 4.39 1.22
C ALA A 21 -20.99 3.97 0.83
N ALA A 22 -21.96 4.89 0.99
CA ALA A 22 -23.33 4.65 0.56
C ALA A 22 -23.47 4.46 -0.97
N ARG A 23 -22.70 5.21 -1.76
CA ARG A 23 -22.71 5.10 -3.23
C ARG A 23 -22.08 3.81 -3.74
N THR A 24 -21.05 3.31 -3.06
CA THR A 24 -20.34 2.07 -3.47
C THR A 24 -20.92 0.82 -2.81
N GLY A 25 -21.82 0.95 -1.84
CA GLY A 25 -22.34 -0.17 -1.05
C GLY A 25 -21.28 -0.81 -0.13
N GLN A 26 -20.17 -0.12 0.11
CA GLN A 26 -19.09 -0.59 0.98
C GLN A 26 -19.26 -0.02 2.40
N HIS A 27 -18.63 -0.67 3.38
CA HIS A 27 -18.51 -0.13 4.72
C HIS A 27 -17.40 0.94 4.78
N ASP A 28 -17.57 1.95 5.62
CA ASP A 28 -16.59 3.04 5.83
C ASP A 28 -15.16 2.54 6.02
N TYR A 29 -14.97 1.49 6.84
CA TYR A 29 -13.63 0.97 7.14
C TYR A 29 -12.94 0.40 5.90
N GLN A 30 -13.71 -0.07 4.90
CA GLN A 30 -13.16 -0.60 3.65
C GLN A 30 -12.60 0.54 2.80
N LEU A 31 -13.35 1.63 2.65
CA LEU A 31 -12.87 2.83 1.94
C LEU A 31 -11.66 3.45 2.64
N VAL A 32 -11.69 3.54 3.97
CA VAL A 32 -10.56 4.08 4.74
C VAL A 32 -9.32 3.19 4.57
N GLU A 33 -9.47 1.87 4.63
CA GLU A 33 -8.36 0.95 4.43
C GLU A 33 -7.80 1.02 3.00
N GLU A 34 -8.66 1.09 1.98
CA GLU A 34 -8.27 1.24 0.57
C GLU A 34 -7.52 2.56 0.33
N ALA A 35 -8.07 3.68 0.81
CA ALA A 35 -7.41 4.98 0.71
C ALA A 35 -6.05 5.01 1.41
N LEU A 36 -5.95 4.43 2.61
CA LEU A 36 -4.68 4.33 3.34
C LEU A 36 -3.67 3.43 2.63
N ARG A 37 -4.10 2.28 2.08
CA ARG A 37 -3.22 1.39 1.32
C ARG A 37 -2.70 2.05 0.06
N SER A 38 -3.56 2.78 -0.66
CA SER A 38 -3.19 3.53 -1.84
C SER A 38 -2.20 4.65 -1.50
N TYR A 39 -2.52 5.47 -0.48
CA TYR A 39 -1.66 6.57 -0.01
C TYR A 39 -0.29 6.09 0.46
N LEU A 40 -0.24 4.96 1.18
CA LEU A 40 1.01 4.36 1.67
C LEU A 40 1.74 3.52 0.62
N GLY A 41 1.22 3.42 -0.61
CA GLY A 41 1.82 2.64 -1.69
C GLY A 41 1.84 1.13 -1.43
N MET A 42 1.00 0.62 -0.53
CA MET A 42 0.94 -0.81 -0.20
C MET A 42 0.48 -1.66 -1.39
N GLU A 43 -0.38 -1.12 -2.25
CA GLU A 43 -0.78 -1.80 -3.49
C GLU A 43 0.36 -1.93 -4.49
N LEU A 44 1.28 -0.96 -4.51
CA LEU A 44 2.47 -1.04 -5.37
C LEU A 44 3.47 -2.06 -4.81
N LEU A 45 3.64 -2.11 -3.49
CA LEU A 45 4.45 -3.14 -2.84
C LEU A 45 3.89 -4.54 -3.06
N GLU A 46 2.58 -4.72 -2.93
CA GLU A 46 1.93 -6.01 -3.21
C GLU A 46 2.09 -6.39 -4.69
N LYS A 47 1.88 -5.46 -5.65
CA LYS A 47 2.07 -5.75 -7.08
C LYS A 47 3.53 -6.00 -7.45
N ALA A 48 4.48 -5.27 -6.88
CA ALA A 48 5.91 -5.49 -7.11
C ALA A 48 6.32 -6.85 -6.53
N GLY A 49 6.01 -7.14 -5.27
CA GLY A 49 6.30 -8.42 -4.64
C GLY A 49 5.64 -9.61 -5.33
N SER A 50 4.40 -9.46 -5.81
CA SER A 50 3.67 -10.53 -6.52
C SER A 50 4.20 -10.79 -7.94
N LYS A 51 4.75 -9.77 -8.62
CA LYS A 51 5.35 -9.93 -9.96
C LYS A 51 6.67 -10.69 -9.92
N PHE A 52 7.37 -10.62 -8.79
CA PHE A 52 8.65 -11.29 -8.62
C PHE A 52 8.43 -12.56 -7.79
N GLY A 53 7.99 -13.63 -8.45
CA GLY A 53 8.18 -15.00 -7.97
C GLY A 53 9.66 -15.41 -7.97
N LEU A 54 10.54 -14.51 -7.51
CA LEU A 54 11.96 -14.73 -7.40
C LEU A 54 12.18 -15.44 -6.07
N GLY A 55 12.77 -16.63 -6.13
CA GLY A 55 13.23 -17.30 -4.91
C GLY A 55 14.23 -16.41 -4.18
N GLU A 56 14.31 -16.53 -2.86
CA GLU A 56 15.16 -15.73 -1.97
C GLU A 56 16.58 -15.47 -2.53
N LYS A 57 17.21 -16.52 -3.07
CA LYS A 57 18.55 -16.45 -3.67
C LYS A 57 18.62 -15.55 -4.91
N GLN A 58 17.59 -15.57 -5.75
CA GLN A 58 17.52 -14.73 -6.95
C GLN A 58 17.23 -13.27 -6.59
N ALA A 59 16.37 -13.03 -5.60
CA ALA A 59 16.11 -11.69 -5.07
C ALA A 59 17.38 -11.07 -4.46
N MET A 60 18.13 -11.84 -3.66
CA MET A 60 19.43 -11.40 -3.13
C MET A 60 20.45 -11.11 -4.23
N SER A 61 20.54 -11.96 -5.25
CA SER A 61 21.47 -11.75 -6.36
C SER A 61 21.18 -10.44 -7.10
N LEU A 62 19.91 -10.17 -7.41
CA LEU A 62 19.48 -8.92 -8.04
C LEU A 62 19.78 -7.69 -7.17
N ALA A 63 19.54 -7.77 -5.86
CA ALA A 63 19.87 -6.69 -4.95
C ALA A 63 21.39 -6.40 -4.92
N TYR A 64 22.22 -7.44 -4.88
CA TYR A 64 23.67 -7.29 -4.92
C TYR A 64 24.17 -6.72 -6.24
N GLU A 65 23.58 -7.10 -7.38
CA GLU A 65 23.95 -6.56 -8.69
C GLU A 65 23.68 -5.06 -8.80
N GLU A 66 22.54 -4.58 -8.32
CA GLU A 66 22.23 -3.13 -8.32
C GLU A 66 23.15 -2.33 -7.38
N VAL A 67 23.51 -2.90 -6.23
CA VAL A 67 24.51 -2.31 -5.32
C VAL A 67 25.89 -2.23 -6.00
N HIS A 68 26.30 -3.26 -6.75
CA HIS A 68 27.56 -3.22 -7.50
C HIS A 68 27.51 -2.21 -8.65
N ARG A 69 26.37 -2.08 -9.34
CA ARG A 69 26.18 -1.14 -10.44
C ARG A 69 26.25 0.31 -9.96
N SER A 70 25.57 0.63 -8.86
CA SER A 70 25.62 1.97 -8.25
C SER A 70 27.01 2.35 -7.73
N ARG A 71 27.82 1.36 -7.30
CA ARG A 71 29.23 1.58 -6.93
C ARG A 71 30.16 1.79 -8.12
N LYS A 72 29.88 1.20 -9.28
CA LYS A 72 30.66 1.39 -10.52
C LYS A 72 30.32 2.67 -11.29
N ALA A 73 29.13 3.22 -11.08
CA ALA A 73 28.69 4.47 -11.70
C ALA A 73 29.15 5.73 -10.94
N LYS A 74 30.00 5.56 -9.93
CA LYS A 74 30.60 6.60 -9.11
C LYS A 74 32.10 6.65 -9.37
#